data_AF-A0A4S1XGP6-F1
#
_entry.id   AF-A0A4S1XGP6-F1
#
_cell.length_a   1.000
_cell.length_b   1.000
_cell.length_c   1.000
_cell.angle_alpha   90.00
_cell.angle_beta   90.00
_cell.angle_gamma   90.00
#
_symmetry.space_group_name_H-M   'P 1'
#
loop_
_entity.id
_entity.type
_entity.pdbx_description
1 polymer ?
#
loop_
_entity_poly.entity_id
_entity_poly.type
_entity_poly.pdbx_seq_one_letter_code
_entity_poly.pdbx_strand_id
1 'polypeptide(L)' 'MKLLQLPRCLFGVHQRDRRHARHDGPVMRSHCTGCGKAMVKDVRGWHLDSATPDEAPTTSG' A
#
# COMPACT_ATOMS: atom_id res chain seq x y z
N MET A 1 3.62 0.85 19.23
CA MET A 1 2.38 1.66 19.08
C MET A 1 1.89 1.58 17.62
N LYS A 2 1.21 0.50 17.22
CA LYS A 2 0.71 0.28 15.83
C LYS A 2 -0.79 0.55 15.65
N LEU A 3 -1.54 0.76 16.75
CA LEU A 3 -3.02 0.82 16.73
C LEU A 3 -3.61 2.15 16.20
N LEU A 4 -2.90 3.28 16.27
CA LEU A 4 -3.38 4.58 15.76
C LEU A 4 -3.27 4.75 14.23
N GLN A 5 -2.66 3.79 13.53
CA GLN A 5 -2.43 3.89 12.08
C GLN A 5 -3.63 3.39 11.26
N LEU A 6 -4.50 2.56 11.83
CA LEU A 6 -5.70 2.04 11.19
C LEU A 6 -6.68 3.14 10.74
N PRO A 7 -7.11 4.09 11.59
CA PRO A 7 -8.00 5.16 11.14
C PRO A 7 -7.32 6.06 10.09
N ARG A 8 -6.02 6.33 10.21
CA ARG A 8 -5.27 7.09 9.18
C ARG A 8 -5.25 6.39 7.82
N CYS A 9 -5.19 5.06 7.81
CA CYS A 9 -5.31 4.28 6.58
C CYS A 9 -6.70 4.43 5.95
N LEU A 10 -7.78 4.57 6.72
CA LEU A 10 -9.12 4.86 6.17
C LEU A 10 -9.18 6.25 5.50
N PHE A 11 -8.43 7.22 6.02
CA PHE A 11 -8.29 8.54 5.39
C PHE A 11 -7.25 8.58 4.26
N GLY A 12 -6.75 7.43 3.79
CA GLY A 12 -5.75 7.33 2.71
C GLY A 12 -4.33 7.70 3.12
N VAL A 13 -4.07 7.95 4.41
CA VAL A 13 -2.74 8.30 4.92
C VAL A 13 -2.01 7.02 5.34
N HIS A 14 -1.19 6.49 4.43
CA HIS A 14 -0.42 5.27 4.64
C HIS A 14 1.03 5.57 5.00
N GLN A 15 1.53 4.90 6.04
CA GLN A 15 2.94 4.96 6.41
C GLN A 15 3.63 3.63 6.09
N ARG A 16 4.70 3.71 5.29
CA ARG A 16 5.53 2.55 4.94
C ARG A 16 6.27 1.99 6.13
N ASP A 17 6.54 0.68 6.08
CA ASP A 17 7.55 0.08 6.92
C ASP A 17 8.95 0.40 6.37
N ARG A 18 9.73 1.16 7.13
CA ARG A 18 11.11 1.52 6.77
C ARG A 18 12.08 0.34 6.90
N ARG A 19 11.76 -0.66 7.74
CA ARG A 19 12.62 -1.82 7.99
C ARG A 19 12.43 -2.94 6.95
N HIS A 20 11.27 -2.97 6.29
CA HIS A 20 10.92 -3.97 5.27
C HIS A 20 10.84 -3.39 3.85
N ALA A 21 11.35 -2.17 3.65
CA ALA A 21 11.46 -1.59 2.32
C ALA A 21 12.61 -2.26 1.54
N ARG A 22 12.28 -2.88 0.41
CA ARG A 22 13.21 -3.62 -0.45
C ARG A 22 13.16 -3.09 -1.88
N HIS A 23 14.29 -3.13 -2.56
CA HIS A 23 14.39 -2.73 -3.96
C HIS A 23 13.87 -3.86 -4.85
N ASP A 24 12.93 -3.57 -5.75
CA ASP A 24 12.33 -4.55 -6.66
C ASP A 24 12.36 -3.99 -8.09
N GLY A 25 13.55 -4.01 -8.70
CA GLY A 25 13.79 -3.46 -10.03
C GLY A 25 13.64 -1.92 -10.06
N PRO A 26 12.71 -1.35 -10.85
CA PRO A 26 12.57 0.10 -11.00
C PRO A 26 11.85 0.79 -9.83
N VAL A 27 11.28 0.03 -8.88
CA VAL A 27 10.52 0.56 -7.74
C VAL A 27 11.03 -0.01 -6.42
N MET A 28 10.74 0.67 -5.31
CA MET A 28 10.88 0.05 -3.98
C MET A 28 9.55 -0.52 -3.53
N ARG A 29 9.53 -1.74 -2.99
CA ARG A 29 8.36 -2.36 -2.38
C ARG A 29 8.46 -2.35 -0.86
N SER A 30 7.34 -2.13 -0.19
CA SER A 30 7.19 -2.29 1.26
C SER A 30 5.71 -2.61 1.58
N HIS A 31 5.34 -2.51 2.85
CA HIS A 31 3.96 -2.64 3.31
C HIS A 31 3.63 -1.49 4.26
N CYS A 32 2.34 -1.16 4.36
CA CYS A 32 1.87 -0.18 5.34
C CYS A 32 1.94 -0.75 6.76
N THR A 33 2.54 -0.02 7.70
CA THR A 33 2.65 -0.50 9.10
C THR A 33 1.33 -0.53 9.87
N GLY A 34 0.29 0.12 9.35
CA GLY A 34 -1.06 0.15 9.92
C GLY A 34 -1.97 -0.94 9.37
N CYS A 35 -2.24 -0.90 8.06
CA CYS A 35 -3.18 -1.83 7.40
C CYS A 35 -2.51 -3.04 6.72
N GLY A 36 -1.18 -3.10 6.66
CA GLY A 36 -0.47 -4.22 6.03
C GLY A 36 -0.50 -4.25 4.49
N LYS A 37 -1.28 -3.39 3.83
CA LYS A 37 -1.36 -3.33 2.37
C LYS A 37 0.01 -3.07 1.73
N ALA A 38 0.24 -3.65 0.56
CA ALA A 38 1.45 -3.44 -0.22
C ALA A 38 1.60 -1.96 -0.60
N MET A 39 2.83 -1.46 -0.52
CA MET A 39 3.20 -0.11 -0.90
C MET A 39 4.36 -0.15 -1.88
N VAL A 40 4.34 0.73 -2.87
CA VAL A 40 5.43 0.93 -3.81
C VAL A 40 5.95 2.36 -3.75
N LYS A 41 7.23 2.54 -4.09
CA LYS A 41 7.87 3.82 -4.27
C LYS A 41 8.31 3.96 -5.72
N ASP A 42 7.75 4.94 -6.39
CA ASP A 42 8.16 5.39 -7.72
C ASP A 42 8.67 6.84 -7.67
N VAL A 43 8.68 7.52 -8.82
CA VAL A 43 9.04 8.93 -8.97
C VAL A 43 8.13 9.90 -8.22
N ARG A 44 6.87 9.52 -7.92
CA ARG A 44 5.90 10.30 -7.14
C ARG A 44 6.04 10.06 -5.64
N GLY A 45 6.85 9.08 -5.24
CA GLY A 45 7.09 8.71 -3.86
C GLY A 45 6.29 7.48 -3.44
N TRP A 46 6.08 7.33 -2.14
CA TRP A 46 5.43 6.15 -1.57
C TRP A 46 3.91 6.25 -1.70
N HIS A 47 3.32 5.23 -2.30
CA HIS A 47 1.88 5.07 -2.43
C HIS A 47 1.50 3.59 -2.28
N LEU A 48 0.21 3.30 -2.15
CA LEU A 48 -0.27 1.91 -2.13
C LEU A 48 -0.03 1.28 -3.50
N ASP A 49 0.37 0.01 -3.50
CA ASP A 49 0.36 -0.79 -4.72
C ASP A 49 -1.11 -1.07 -5.08
N SER A 50 -1.72 -0.19 -5.87
CA SER A 50 -3.10 -0.36 -6.34
C SER A 50 -3.24 -1.52 -7.33
N ALA A 51 -2.20 -2.33 -7.55
CA ALA A 51 -2.23 -3.56 -8.34
C ALA A 51 -3.04 -4.70 -7.69
N THR A 52 -4.06 -4.39 -6.89
CA THR A 52 -5.13 -5.35 -6.60
C THR A 52 -6.31 -4.98 -7.49
N PRO A 53 -6.72 -5.83 -8.44
CA PRO A 53 -7.88 -5.60 -9.27
C PRO A 53 -9.13 -5.71 -8.40
N ASP A 54 -9.54 -4.58 -7.83
CA ASP A 54 -10.89 -4.39 -7.29
C ASP A 54 -11.67 -3.50 -8.26
N GLU A 55 -11.76 -3.96 -9.50
CA GLU A 55 -12.90 -3.69 -10.37
C GLU A 55 -13.35 -5.06 -10.91
N ALA A 56 -14.24 -5.69 -10.17
CA ALA A 56 -15.19 -6.64 -10.75
C ALA A 56 -16.13 -5.84 -11.68
N PRO A 57 -16.64 -6.47 -12.75
CA PRO A 57 -18.04 -6.81 -12.64
C PRO A 57 -18.27 -8.26 -13.01
N THR A 58 -18.80 -9.03 -12.05
CA THR A 58 -19.67 -10.18 -12.36
C THR A 58 -20.75 -9.71 -13.33
N THR A 59 -20.53 -9.97 -14.61
CA THR A 59 -21.59 -9.93 -15.61
C THR A 59 -22.23 -11.32 -15.56
N SER A 60 -23.30 -11.45 -14.78
CA SER A 60 -24.23 -12.56 -14.93
C SER A 60 -25.22 -12.16 -16.03
N GLY A 61 -25.20 -12.89 -17.15
CA GLY A 61 -26.15 -12.79 -18.25
C GLY A 61 -26.25 -14.15 -18.93
#